data_AF-A0A8E0VG33-F1
#
_entry.id   AF-A0A8E0VG33-F1
#
_cell.length_a   1.000
_cell.length_b   1.000
_cell.length_c   1.000
_cell.angle_alpha   90.00
_cell.angle_beta   90.00
_cell.angle_gamma   90.00
#
_symmetry.space_group_name_H-M   'P 1'
#
loop_
_entity.id
_entity.type
_entity.pdbx_description
1 polymer ?
#
loop_
_entity_poly.entity_id
_entity_poly.type
_entity_poly.pdbx_seq_one_letter_code
_entity_poly.pdbx_strand_id
1 'polypeptide(L)'
;MYQMLAASGELETLKSLPNESRLGNKYKSLASRLIISHLRVHRYEYTLSVFVPECGLSPAEVYCLGPGGNAQLLDPEKLLPEIELLKREPGYEVESQDYSPLELMLQYFEHRSAHPPVCAGIQTEEDLPFQFYDERLLNIDRVFETRRCVNLQSTKETVEQRMEQMRREMEIQFTEKLNCEANFYRIQVERFRTSKMVELKEQMDEKYHRMLQDSEKKLREDYERQIANLSEHHKQMQKQAELTRQADEREAFLRRQNMQTEVESLRARLAELKEEKEQLLRSVNCITE
;
A
#
# COMPACT_ATOMS: atom_id res chain seq x y z
N MET A 1 25.94 6.50 -2.90
CA MET A 1 25.34 7.62 -3.66
C MET A 1 26.00 7.59 -5.04
N TYR A 2 25.22 7.43 -6.12
CA TYR A 2 25.59 7.14 -7.53
C TYR A 2 25.95 5.69 -7.91
N GLN A 3 25.02 4.92 -8.51
CA GLN A 3 24.86 4.70 -9.97
C GLN A 3 23.81 3.60 -10.26
N MET A 4 22.96 3.88 -11.27
CA MET A 4 22.40 3.00 -12.31
C MET A 4 21.45 1.80 -12.02
N LEU A 5 20.26 1.93 -12.64
CA LEU A 5 19.47 0.94 -13.40
C LEU A 5 18.69 -0.18 -12.68
N ALA A 6 17.35 -0.07 -12.75
CA ALA A 6 16.47 -0.89 -13.61
C ALA A 6 15.16 -1.35 -12.92
N ALA A 7 14.09 -1.35 -13.73
CA ALA A 7 12.74 -1.90 -13.51
C ALA A 7 11.90 -1.17 -12.44
N SER A 8 10.73 -0.62 -12.74
CA SER A 8 9.57 -1.29 -13.33
C SER A 8 8.51 -0.23 -13.68
N GLY A 9 7.76 -0.41 -14.77
CA GLY A 9 6.61 0.44 -15.07
C GLY A 9 6.14 0.38 -16.52
N GLU A 10 5.80 -0.81 -17.00
CA GLU A 10 4.88 -0.94 -18.13
C GLU A 10 3.49 -0.48 -17.69
N LEU A 11 2.83 0.38 -18.49
CA LEU A 11 1.49 0.07 -18.95
C LEU A 11 1.11 0.99 -20.12
N GLU A 12 0.69 0.30 -21.18
CA GLU A 12 0.19 0.75 -22.46
C GLU A 12 -0.90 1.81 -22.34
N THR A 13 -0.97 2.73 -23.31
CA THR A 13 -2.26 3.14 -23.87
C THR A 13 -2.09 3.74 -25.27
N LEU A 14 -2.54 2.93 -26.24
CA LEU A 14 -3.32 3.32 -27.40
C LEU A 14 -2.72 4.32 -28.38
N LYS A 15 -2.14 3.74 -29.43
CA LYS A 15 -2.02 4.27 -30.79
C LYS A 15 -3.22 5.16 -31.15
N SER A 16 -3.00 6.47 -31.12
CA SER A 16 -3.92 7.44 -31.70
C SER A 16 -4.04 7.20 -33.21
N LEU A 17 -5.28 7.03 -33.69
CA LEU A 17 -5.63 7.12 -35.11
C LEU A 17 -5.30 8.54 -35.60
N PRO A 18 -4.39 8.73 -36.57
CA PRO A 18 -4.15 10.04 -37.16
C PRO A 18 -4.86 10.08 -38.52
N ASN A 19 -5.94 10.85 -38.66
CA ASN A 19 -6.20 11.70 -39.86
C ASN A 19 -7.62 12.29 -39.96
N GLU A 20 -8.67 11.71 -39.36
CA GLU A 20 -10.02 12.28 -39.49
C GLU A 20 -10.21 13.59 -38.70
N SER A 21 -9.60 13.69 -37.52
CA SER A 21 -9.67 14.89 -36.66
C SER A 21 -8.97 16.12 -37.25
N ARG A 22 -7.93 15.91 -38.09
CA ARG A 22 -7.18 17.02 -38.70
C ARG A 22 -7.93 17.67 -39.86
N LEU A 23 -8.60 16.89 -40.71
CA LEU A 23 -9.41 17.43 -41.80
C LEU A 23 -10.66 18.14 -41.26
N GLY A 24 -11.37 17.55 -40.30
CA GLY A 24 -12.55 18.15 -39.69
C GLY A 24 -12.27 19.52 -39.07
N ASN A 25 -11.13 19.65 -38.37
CA ASN A 25 -10.70 20.92 -37.80
C ASN A 25 -10.33 21.98 -38.86
N LYS A 26 -9.75 21.55 -40.00
CA LYS A 26 -9.43 22.45 -41.11
C LYS A 26 -10.68 23.02 -41.78
N TYR A 27 -11.69 22.18 -42.06
CA TYR A 27 -12.94 22.64 -42.66
C TYR A 27 -13.75 23.54 -41.72
N LYS A 28 -13.75 23.23 -40.42
CA LYS A 28 -14.38 24.10 -39.42
C LYS A 28 -13.72 25.48 -39.36
N SER A 29 -12.39 25.53 -39.36
CA SER A 29 -11.64 26.80 -39.39
C SER A 29 -11.95 27.61 -40.66
N LEU A 30 -11.98 26.95 -41.83
CA LEU A 30 -12.31 27.59 -43.10
C LEU A 30 -13.74 28.15 -43.11
N ALA A 31 -14.72 27.37 -42.64
CA ALA A 31 -16.11 27.81 -42.54
C ALA A 31 -16.28 29.01 -41.59
N SER A 32 -15.60 29.01 -40.44
CA SER A 32 -15.60 30.14 -39.51
C SER A 32 -15.02 31.41 -40.14
N ARG A 33 -13.91 31.31 -40.89
CA ARG A 33 -13.32 32.45 -41.61
C ARG A 33 -14.24 32.98 -42.71
N LEU A 34 -14.94 32.08 -43.42
CA LEU A 34 -15.91 32.42 -44.45
C LEU A 34 -17.08 33.23 -43.87
N ILE A 35 -17.63 32.78 -42.74
CA ILE A 35 -18.70 33.50 -42.02
C ILE A 35 -18.21 34.85 -41.50
N ILE A 36 -17.03 34.92 -40.88
CA ILE A 36 -16.46 36.19 -40.39
C ILE A 36 -16.29 37.19 -41.53
N SER A 37 -15.80 36.74 -42.68
CA SER A 37 -15.61 37.60 -43.85
C SER A 37 -16.94 38.17 -44.36
N HIS A 38 -18.00 37.35 -44.39
CA HIS A 38 -19.34 37.77 -44.81
C HIS A 38 -19.95 38.77 -43.82
N LEU A 39 -19.87 38.48 -42.52
CA LEU A 39 -20.37 39.38 -41.47
C LEU A 39 -19.66 40.73 -41.49
N ARG A 40 -18.37 40.76 -41.82
CA ARG A 40 -17.58 41.98 -41.93
C ARG A 40 -17.94 42.80 -43.17
N VAL A 41 -18.07 42.17 -44.35
CA VAL A 41 -18.43 42.87 -45.60
C VAL A 41 -19.79 43.56 -45.46
N HIS A 42 -20.76 42.88 -44.86
CA HIS A 42 -22.12 43.40 -44.63
C HIS A 42 -22.27 44.23 -43.34
N ARG A 43 -21.17 44.53 -42.63
CA ARG A 43 -21.12 45.39 -41.43
C ARG A 43 -22.05 44.94 -40.30
N TYR A 44 -22.18 43.63 -40.08
CA TYR A 44 -22.93 43.06 -38.95
C TYR A 44 -22.10 43.07 -37.65
N GLU A 45 -21.76 44.27 -37.17
CA GLU A 45 -20.82 44.48 -36.05
C GLU A 45 -21.24 43.77 -34.74
N TYR A 46 -22.54 43.77 -34.42
CA TYR A 46 -23.04 43.08 -33.22
C TYR A 46 -22.81 41.57 -33.31
N THR A 47 -23.23 40.94 -34.41
CA THR A 47 -23.07 39.51 -34.65
C THR A 47 -21.60 39.12 -34.68
N LEU A 48 -20.75 39.95 -35.29
CA LEU A 48 -19.31 39.75 -35.34
C LEU A 48 -18.66 39.77 -33.95
N SER A 49 -19.10 40.67 -33.06
CA SER A 49 -18.57 40.79 -31.69
C SER A 49 -18.83 39.56 -30.81
N VAL A 50 -19.92 38.83 -31.07
CA VAL A 50 -20.29 37.59 -30.38
C VAL A 50 -19.69 36.37 -31.09
N PHE A 51 -19.71 36.34 -32.42
CA PHE A 51 -19.28 35.19 -33.20
C PHE A 51 -17.77 34.95 -33.13
N VAL A 52 -16.94 36.01 -33.21
CA VAL A 52 -15.48 35.87 -33.21
C VAL A 52 -14.93 35.19 -31.95
N PRO A 53 -15.32 35.53 -30.71
CA PRO A 53 -14.84 34.81 -29.52
C PRO A 53 -15.36 33.37 -29.41
N GLU A 54 -16.51 33.05 -30.03
CA GLU A 54 -17.16 31.74 -29.94
C GLU A 54 -16.77 30.77 -31.08
N CYS A 55 -16.26 31.27 -32.21
CA CYS A 55 -16.00 30.48 -33.41
C CYS A 55 -14.80 29.50 -33.31
N GLY A 56 -14.07 29.54 -32.18
CA GLY A 56 -12.97 28.63 -31.88
C GLY A 56 -11.69 28.89 -32.69
N LEU A 57 -11.58 30.04 -33.36
CA LEU A 57 -10.36 30.49 -34.02
C LEU A 57 -9.43 31.19 -33.03
N SER A 58 -8.13 31.08 -33.24
CA SER A 58 -7.16 31.81 -32.42
C SER A 58 -7.14 33.29 -32.78
N PRO A 59 -6.87 34.21 -31.82
CA PRO A 59 -6.85 35.64 -32.09
C PRO A 59 -5.86 36.06 -33.21
N ALA A 60 -4.77 35.32 -33.38
CA ALA A 60 -3.76 35.57 -34.42
C ALA A 60 -4.25 35.21 -35.84
N GLU A 61 -5.28 34.38 -35.97
CA GLU A 61 -5.87 34.01 -37.27
C GLU A 61 -6.93 35.00 -37.74
N VAL A 62 -7.38 35.87 -36.84
CA VAL A 62 -8.57 36.71 -37.05
C VAL A 62 -8.22 38.20 -36.96
N TYR A 63 -7.26 38.58 -36.11
CA TYR A 63 -6.85 39.97 -35.90
C TYR A 63 -5.42 40.25 -36.40
N CYS A 64 -5.20 41.46 -36.91
CA CYS A 64 -3.89 42.06 -37.13
C CYS A 64 -3.70 43.30 -36.25
N LEU A 65 -2.45 43.65 -35.96
CA LEU A 65 -2.12 44.90 -35.27
C LEU A 65 -2.16 46.05 -36.28
N GLY A 66 -3.10 46.98 -36.09
CA GLY A 66 -3.23 48.18 -36.92
C GLY A 66 -2.17 49.24 -36.62
N PRO A 67 -2.02 50.26 -37.49
CA PRO A 67 -1.16 51.41 -37.23
C PRO A 67 -1.70 52.18 -36.02
N GLY A 68 -1.10 51.97 -34.85
CA GLY A 68 -1.58 52.49 -33.56
C GLY A 68 -1.65 51.45 -32.43
N GLY A 69 -1.31 50.19 -32.69
CA GLY A 69 -1.25 49.14 -31.66
C GLY A 69 -2.59 48.50 -31.29
N ASN A 70 -3.68 48.92 -31.93
CA ASN A 70 -5.02 48.34 -31.73
C ASN A 70 -5.19 47.10 -32.62
N ALA A 71 -5.79 46.05 -32.06
CA ALA A 71 -6.15 44.85 -32.82
C ALA A 71 -7.33 45.17 -33.75
N GLN A 72 -7.10 45.05 -35.06
CA GLN A 72 -8.09 45.21 -36.12
C GLN A 72 -8.37 43.85 -36.75
N LEU A 73 -9.61 43.58 -37.14
CA LEU A 73 -9.96 42.36 -37.86
C LEU A 73 -9.19 42.28 -39.19
N LEU A 74 -8.78 41.08 -39.62
CA LEU A 74 -8.13 40.86 -40.92
C LEU A 74 -9.11 41.04 -42.08
N ASP A 75 -8.68 41.72 -43.15
CA ASP A 75 -9.52 41.97 -44.33
C ASP A 75 -10.01 40.63 -44.94
N PRO A 76 -11.21 40.57 -45.53
CA PRO A 76 -11.76 39.36 -46.14
C PRO A 76 -10.77 38.63 -47.07
N GLU A 77 -10.01 39.39 -47.86
CA GLU A 77 -8.99 38.88 -48.80
C GLU A 77 -7.77 38.26 -48.10
N LYS A 78 -7.46 38.72 -46.88
CA LYS A 78 -6.37 38.17 -46.04
C LYS A 78 -6.84 37.00 -45.17
N LEU A 79 -8.12 36.96 -44.82
CA LEU A 79 -8.75 35.84 -44.09
C LEU A 79 -8.87 34.59 -44.97
N LEU A 80 -9.10 34.76 -46.26
CA LEU A 80 -9.33 33.69 -47.25
C LEU A 80 -8.52 33.93 -48.54
N PRO A 81 -7.20 33.70 -48.52
CA PRO A 81 -6.37 33.79 -49.72
C PRO A 81 -6.78 32.79 -50.82
N GLU A 82 -7.45 31.69 -50.46
CA GLU A 82 -7.92 30.68 -51.40
C GLU A 82 -9.01 31.18 -52.36
N ILE A 83 -9.68 32.29 -52.05
CA ILE A 83 -10.73 32.87 -52.91
C ILE A 83 -10.20 33.56 -54.15
N GLU A 84 -8.94 34.00 -54.14
CA GLU A 84 -8.29 34.55 -55.33
C GLU A 84 -8.13 33.49 -56.44
N LEU A 85 -8.19 32.20 -56.10
CA LEU A 85 -8.24 31.12 -57.09
C LEU A 85 -9.61 31.05 -57.78
N LEU A 86 -10.70 31.25 -57.03
CA LEU A 86 -12.06 31.25 -57.59
C LEU A 86 -12.30 32.43 -58.54
N LYS A 87 -11.69 33.60 -58.26
CA LYS A 87 -11.76 34.78 -59.14
C LYS A 87 -10.97 34.63 -60.46
N ARG A 88 -10.08 33.65 -60.57
CA ARG A 88 -9.20 33.45 -61.74
C ARG A 88 -9.79 32.49 -62.80
N GLU A 89 -10.91 31.83 -62.50
CA GLU A 89 -11.56 30.90 -63.43
C GLU A 89 -12.19 31.67 -64.62
N PRO A 90 -11.91 31.27 -65.88
CA PRO A 90 -12.44 31.95 -67.07
C PRO A 90 -13.95 31.71 -67.20
N GLY A 91 -14.73 32.80 -67.25
CA GLY A 91 -16.19 32.78 -67.39
C GLY A 91 -16.96 33.37 -66.20
N TYR A 92 -16.26 33.86 -65.17
CA TYR A 92 -16.85 34.48 -64.00
C TYR A 92 -16.49 35.98 -63.93
N GLU A 93 -17.34 36.84 -64.50
CA GLU A 93 -17.22 38.30 -64.35
C GLU A 93 -17.87 38.72 -63.01
N VAL A 94 -17.05 38.98 -61.99
CA VAL A 94 -17.53 39.56 -60.73
C VAL A 94 -17.75 41.04 -60.93
N GLU A 95 -18.96 41.40 -61.36
CA GLU A 95 -19.42 42.78 -61.28
C GLU A 95 -19.78 43.09 -59.83
N SER A 96 -19.07 44.06 -59.22
CA SER A 96 -19.27 44.71 -57.91
C SER A 96 -18.46 44.20 -56.70
N GLN A 97 -17.91 45.18 -55.97
CA GLN A 97 -16.99 45.09 -54.83
C GLN A 97 -17.69 44.76 -53.50
N ASP A 98 -19.01 44.55 -53.56
CA ASP A 98 -19.90 44.39 -52.40
C ASP A 98 -20.20 42.93 -52.04
N TYR A 99 -19.73 41.97 -52.85
CA TYR A 99 -19.93 40.55 -52.58
C TYR A 99 -18.90 39.99 -51.60
N SER A 100 -19.41 39.31 -50.58
CA SER A 100 -18.58 38.53 -49.68
C SER A 100 -18.05 37.26 -50.34
N PRO A 101 -16.89 36.77 -49.87
CA PRO A 101 -16.41 35.42 -50.08
C PRO A 101 -17.44 34.29 -50.17
N LEU A 102 -18.39 34.27 -49.22
CA LEU A 102 -19.42 33.25 -49.13
C LEU A 102 -20.39 33.32 -50.32
N GLU A 103 -20.80 34.52 -50.70
CA GLU A 103 -21.74 34.74 -51.81
C GLU A 103 -21.10 34.35 -53.14
N LEU A 104 -19.82 34.66 -53.34
CA LEU A 104 -19.08 34.25 -54.53
C LEU A 104 -19.01 32.73 -54.67
N MET A 105 -18.79 32.01 -53.56
CA MET A 105 -18.81 30.54 -53.58
C MET A 105 -20.19 29.97 -53.91
N LEU A 106 -21.25 30.53 -53.32
CA LEU A 106 -22.62 30.07 -53.59
C LEU A 106 -23.03 30.31 -55.04
N GLN A 107 -22.71 31.48 -55.58
CA GLN A 107 -22.95 31.82 -56.99
C GLN A 107 -22.17 30.90 -57.93
N TYR A 108 -20.92 30.56 -57.60
CA TYR A 108 -20.14 29.58 -58.35
C TYR A 108 -20.81 28.20 -58.38
N PHE A 109 -21.29 27.70 -57.24
CA PHE A 109 -21.98 26.40 -57.18
C PHE A 109 -23.31 26.40 -57.91
N GLU A 110 -24.07 27.49 -57.81
CA GLU A 110 -25.33 27.65 -58.54
C GLU A 110 -25.08 27.63 -60.06
N HIS A 111 -24.08 28.37 -60.55
CA HIS A 111 -23.72 28.38 -61.96
C HIS A 111 -23.26 27.00 -62.46
N ARG A 112 -22.51 26.25 -61.64
CA ARG A 112 -22.07 24.89 -61.97
C ARG A 112 -23.20 23.86 -61.91
N SER A 113 -24.20 24.08 -61.06
CA SER A 113 -25.36 23.20 -60.90
C SER A 113 -26.47 23.50 -61.91
N ALA A 114 -26.43 24.63 -62.62
CA ALA A 114 -27.41 25.04 -63.62
C ALA A 114 -27.25 24.33 -64.99
N HIS A 115 -26.31 23.39 -65.14
CA HIS A 115 -26.27 22.48 -66.29
C HIS A 115 -27.34 21.38 -66.17
N PRO A 116 -27.97 20.94 -67.27
CA PRO A 116 -29.28 20.30 -67.24
C PRO A 116 -29.29 18.95 -66.50
N PRO A 117 -30.38 18.61 -65.79
CA PRO A 117 -30.47 17.37 -65.03
C PRO A 117 -30.60 16.19 -65.99
N VAL A 118 -29.55 15.38 -66.10
CA VAL A 118 -29.68 14.02 -66.63
C VAL A 118 -30.55 13.26 -65.64
N CYS A 119 -31.80 13.05 -66.02
CA CYS A 119 -32.78 12.27 -65.28
C CYS A 119 -32.25 10.84 -65.09
N ALA A 120 -31.83 10.49 -63.87
CA ALA A 120 -31.32 9.17 -63.51
C ALA A 120 -32.46 8.13 -63.33
N GLY A 121 -33.44 8.12 -64.24
CA GLY A 121 -34.76 7.52 -64.02
C GLY A 121 -35.36 6.67 -65.14
N ILE A 122 -34.57 6.15 -66.10
CA ILE A 122 -35.08 5.19 -67.10
C ILE A 122 -34.08 4.04 -67.24
N GLN A 123 -34.40 2.90 -66.62
CA GLN A 123 -33.66 1.64 -66.70
C GLN A 123 -34.26 0.68 -67.75
N THR A 124 -34.56 1.17 -68.95
CA THR A 124 -34.92 0.30 -70.07
C THR A 124 -34.19 0.79 -71.31
N GLU A 125 -33.14 0.08 -71.69
CA GLU A 125 -32.62 0.15 -73.06
C GLU A 125 -33.58 -0.68 -73.93
N GLU A 126 -34.13 -0.04 -74.97
CA GLU A 126 -35.31 -0.54 -75.71
C GLU A 126 -35.04 -1.77 -76.61
N ASP A 127 -33.81 -2.31 -76.68
CA ASP A 127 -33.42 -3.34 -77.68
C ASP A 127 -32.77 -4.63 -77.11
N LEU A 128 -32.94 -4.95 -75.82
CA LEU A 128 -32.34 -6.15 -75.21
C LEU A 128 -33.30 -7.36 -75.17
N PRO A 129 -32.86 -8.59 -75.54
CA PRO A 129 -33.69 -9.80 -75.49
C PRO A 129 -34.21 -10.10 -74.07
N PHE A 130 -35.45 -10.58 -73.94
CA PHE A 130 -36.09 -10.92 -72.65
C PHE A 130 -35.20 -11.77 -71.71
N GLN A 131 -34.45 -12.73 -72.25
CA GLN A 131 -33.52 -13.59 -71.51
C GLN A 131 -32.39 -12.83 -70.79
N PHE A 132 -31.99 -11.66 -71.29
CA PHE A 132 -30.98 -10.80 -70.66
C PHE A 132 -31.47 -10.25 -69.31
N TYR A 133 -32.76 -9.95 -69.20
CA TYR A 133 -33.34 -9.43 -67.97
C TYR A 133 -33.47 -10.53 -66.90
N ASP A 134 -33.84 -11.75 -67.29
CA ASP A 134 -33.90 -12.90 -66.38
C ASP A 134 -32.50 -13.24 -65.83
N GLU A 135 -31.48 -13.31 -66.68
CA GLU A 135 -30.09 -13.54 -66.24
C GLU A 135 -29.57 -12.43 -65.33
N ARG A 136 -29.93 -11.18 -65.61
CA ARG A 136 -29.55 -10.03 -64.77
C ARG A 136 -30.25 -10.06 -63.41
N LEU A 137 -31.53 -10.38 -63.36
CA LEU A 137 -32.28 -10.54 -62.11
C LEU A 137 -31.73 -11.70 -61.28
N LEU A 138 -31.45 -12.85 -61.90
CA LEU A 138 -30.81 -13.99 -61.23
C LEU A 138 -29.42 -13.64 -60.69
N ASN A 139 -28.64 -12.85 -61.43
CA ASN A 139 -27.33 -12.40 -60.95
C ASN A 139 -27.46 -11.42 -59.78
N ILE A 140 -28.44 -10.52 -59.83
CA ILE A 140 -28.76 -9.61 -58.71
C ILE A 140 -29.12 -10.42 -57.47
N ASP A 141 -30.06 -11.36 -57.58
CA ASP A 141 -30.48 -12.22 -56.47
C ASP A 141 -29.30 -13.01 -55.90
N ARG A 142 -28.47 -13.60 -56.77
CA ARG A 142 -27.26 -14.32 -56.36
C ARG A 142 -26.28 -13.43 -55.58
N VAL A 143 -26.06 -12.20 -56.03
CA VAL A 143 -25.16 -11.24 -55.34
C VAL A 143 -25.76 -10.82 -53.99
N PHE A 144 -27.07 -10.59 -53.92
CA PHE A 144 -27.75 -10.26 -52.67
C PHE A 144 -27.70 -11.42 -51.67
N GLU A 145 -27.95 -12.66 -52.10
CA GLU A 145 -27.83 -13.85 -51.27
C GLU A 145 -26.40 -14.03 -50.77
N THR A 146 -25.40 -13.87 -51.65
CA THR A 146 -23.98 -13.97 -51.27
C THR A 146 -23.62 -12.92 -50.21
N ARG A 147 -24.01 -11.66 -50.41
CA ARG A 147 -23.78 -10.58 -49.43
C ARG A 147 -24.52 -10.85 -48.12
N ARG A 148 -25.76 -11.33 -48.18
CA ARG A 148 -26.54 -11.69 -46.99
C ARG A 148 -25.86 -12.80 -46.19
N CYS A 149 -25.36 -13.84 -46.85
CA CYS A 149 -24.62 -14.92 -46.20
C CYS A 149 -23.34 -14.43 -45.53
N VAL A 150 -22.53 -13.63 -46.23
CA VAL A 150 -21.30 -13.04 -45.67
C VAL A 150 -21.60 -12.15 -44.46
N ASN A 151 -22.60 -11.27 -44.57
CA ASN A 151 -23.00 -10.39 -43.47
C ASN A 151 -23.53 -11.17 -42.27
N LEU A 152 -24.35 -12.20 -42.50
CA LEU A 152 -24.87 -13.06 -41.45
C LEU A 152 -23.75 -13.81 -40.74
N GLN A 153 -22.80 -14.35 -41.50
CA GLN A 153 -21.65 -15.05 -40.95
C GLN A 153 -20.75 -14.12 -40.13
N SER A 154 -20.41 -12.94 -40.64
CA SER A 154 -19.63 -11.94 -39.91
C SER A 154 -20.33 -11.48 -38.63
N THR A 155 -21.65 -11.28 -38.68
CA THR A 155 -22.45 -10.93 -37.50
C THR A 155 -22.44 -12.06 -36.48
N LYS A 156 -22.62 -13.31 -36.93
CA LYS A 156 -22.57 -14.51 -36.08
C LYS A 156 -21.21 -14.63 -35.38
N GLU A 157 -20.11 -14.54 -36.13
CA GLU A 157 -18.76 -14.61 -35.60
C GLU A 157 -18.50 -13.52 -34.55
N THR A 158 -18.97 -12.28 -34.81
CA THR A 158 -18.85 -11.17 -33.86
C THR A 158 -19.64 -11.43 -32.57
N VAL A 159 -20.86 -11.98 -32.69
CA VAL A 159 -21.68 -12.33 -31.53
C VAL A 159 -21.05 -13.46 -30.73
N GLU A 160 -20.55 -14.50 -31.40
CA GLU A 160 -19.85 -15.62 -30.75
C GLU A 160 -18.60 -15.14 -30.00
N GLN A 161 -17.79 -14.27 -30.60
CA GLN A 161 -16.63 -13.67 -29.96
C GLN A 161 -17.00 -12.86 -28.71
N ARG A 162 -18.07 -12.06 -28.79
CA ARG A 162 -18.57 -11.29 -27.63
C ARG A 162 -19.10 -12.20 -26.52
N MET A 163 -19.83 -13.26 -26.86
CA MET A 163 -20.29 -14.23 -25.86
C MET A 163 -19.12 -14.94 -25.18
N GLU A 164 -18.09 -15.30 -25.94
CA GLU A 164 -16.91 -15.97 -25.39
C GLU A 164 -16.05 -15.03 -24.55
N GLN A 165 -15.98 -13.74 -24.91
CA GLN A 165 -15.36 -12.74 -24.07
C GLN A 165 -16.12 -12.58 -22.74
N MET A 166 -17.45 -12.44 -22.78
CA MET A 166 -18.26 -12.34 -21.56
C MET A 166 -18.13 -13.58 -20.68
N ARG A 167 -18.07 -14.78 -21.28
CA ARG A 167 -17.85 -16.04 -20.53
C ARG A 167 -16.51 -15.99 -19.77
N ARG A 168 -15.43 -15.60 -20.44
CA ARG A 168 -14.10 -15.47 -19.83
C ARG A 168 -14.08 -14.41 -18.73
N GLU A 169 -14.69 -13.26 -18.95
CA GLU A 169 -14.79 -12.20 -17.94
C GLU A 169 -15.54 -12.66 -16.68
N MET A 170 -16.67 -13.37 -16.87
CA MET A 170 -17.41 -13.96 -15.74
C MET A 170 -16.58 -15.00 -14.97
N GLU A 171 -15.84 -15.84 -15.68
CA GLU A 171 -15.00 -16.87 -15.06
C GLU A 171 -13.83 -16.26 -14.28
N ILE A 172 -13.19 -15.21 -14.81
CA ILE A 172 -12.16 -14.46 -14.09
C ILE A 172 -12.75 -13.84 -12.81
N GLN A 173 -13.87 -13.11 -12.92
CA GLN A 173 -14.50 -12.47 -11.76
C GLN A 173 -14.90 -13.50 -10.68
N PHE A 174 -15.43 -14.65 -11.09
CA PHE A 174 -15.81 -15.70 -10.17
C PHE A 174 -14.59 -16.31 -9.47
N THR A 175 -13.52 -16.58 -10.23
CA THR A 175 -12.26 -17.13 -9.70
C THR A 175 -11.58 -16.15 -8.75
N GLU A 176 -11.56 -14.86 -9.08
CA GLU A 176 -11.05 -13.80 -8.20
C GLU A 176 -11.84 -13.74 -6.90
N LYS A 177 -13.17 -13.77 -6.97
CA LYS A 177 -14.03 -13.76 -5.78
C LYS A 177 -13.76 -14.97 -4.88
N LEU A 178 -13.67 -16.17 -5.45
CA LEU A 178 -13.33 -17.39 -4.71
C LEU A 178 -11.93 -17.30 -4.09
N ASN A 179 -10.95 -16.78 -4.82
CA ASN A 179 -9.59 -16.61 -4.31
C ASN A 179 -9.52 -15.59 -3.16
N CYS A 180 -10.29 -14.50 -3.24
CA CYS A 180 -10.40 -13.52 -2.16
C CYS A 180 -11.03 -14.16 -0.92
N GLU A 181 -12.13 -14.89 -1.08
CA GLU A 181 -12.82 -15.59 0.01
C GLU A 181 -11.93 -16.66 0.66
N ALA A 182 -11.26 -17.49 -0.14
CA ALA A 182 -10.32 -18.49 0.35
C ALA A 182 -9.15 -17.84 1.12
N ASN A 183 -8.59 -16.75 0.61
CA ASN A 183 -7.53 -16.02 1.31
C ASN A 183 -8.03 -15.40 2.62
N PHE A 184 -9.23 -14.85 2.64
CA PHE A 184 -9.84 -14.30 3.85
C PHE A 184 -9.99 -15.37 4.94
N TYR A 185 -10.52 -16.54 4.60
CA TYR A 185 -10.61 -17.66 5.55
C TYR A 185 -9.25 -18.17 6.00
N ARG A 186 -8.27 -18.27 5.10
CA ARG A 186 -6.89 -18.65 5.45
C ARG A 186 -6.29 -17.68 6.48
N ILE A 187 -6.44 -16.38 6.26
CA ILE A 187 -5.94 -15.35 7.20
C ILE A 187 -6.65 -15.46 8.55
N GLN A 188 -7.97 -15.69 8.58
CA GLN A 188 -8.70 -15.88 9.83
C GLN A 188 -8.24 -17.11 10.62
N VAL A 189 -8.05 -18.24 9.94
CA VAL A 189 -7.56 -19.48 10.56
C VAL A 189 -6.17 -19.28 11.13
N GLU A 190 -5.25 -18.65 10.38
CA GLU A 190 -3.91 -18.36 10.88
C GLU A 190 -3.95 -17.41 12.08
N ARG A 191 -4.75 -16.35 12.04
CA ARG A 191 -4.92 -15.44 13.19
C ARG A 191 -5.42 -16.17 14.42
N PHE A 192 -6.44 -17.02 14.27
CA PHE A 192 -6.97 -17.81 15.37
C PHE A 192 -5.91 -18.77 15.93
N ARG A 193 -5.19 -19.47 15.05
CA ARG A 193 -4.10 -20.38 15.43
C ARG A 193 -3.00 -19.66 16.19
N THR A 194 -2.52 -18.52 15.69
CA THR A 194 -1.50 -17.71 16.36
C THR A 194 -2.00 -17.21 17.71
N SER A 195 -3.23 -16.70 17.80
CA SER A 195 -3.82 -16.25 19.07
C SER A 195 -3.87 -17.37 20.10
N LYS A 196 -4.32 -18.57 19.71
CA LYS A 196 -4.36 -19.73 20.61
C LYS A 196 -2.99 -20.22 21.03
N MET A 197 -2.00 -20.16 20.14
CA MET A 197 -0.61 -20.48 20.48
C MET A 197 -0.03 -19.50 21.49
N VAL A 198 -0.30 -18.19 21.35
CA VAL A 198 0.16 -17.17 22.30
C VAL A 198 -0.52 -17.37 23.66
N GLU A 199 -1.83 -17.52 23.69
CA GLU A 199 -2.59 -17.79 24.94
C GLU A 199 -2.04 -19.03 25.67
N LEU A 200 -1.80 -20.12 24.96
CA LEU A 200 -1.25 -21.35 25.55
C LEU A 200 0.17 -21.16 26.09
N LYS A 201 1.00 -20.39 25.38
CA LYS A 201 2.37 -20.10 25.80
C LYS A 201 2.37 -19.25 27.07
N GLU A 202 1.54 -18.22 27.13
CA GLU A 202 1.41 -17.37 28.32
C GLU A 202 0.93 -18.18 29.52
N GLN A 203 -0.09 -19.04 29.36
CA GLN A 203 -0.56 -19.92 30.44
C GLN A 203 0.52 -20.90 30.92
N MET A 204 1.31 -21.44 30.00
CA MET A 204 2.45 -22.30 30.32
C MET A 204 3.52 -21.54 31.11
N ASP A 205 3.92 -20.37 30.63
CA ASP A 205 4.95 -19.54 31.24
C ASP A 205 4.52 -19.08 32.65
N GLU A 206 3.27 -18.65 32.82
CA GLU A 206 2.70 -18.32 34.13
C GLU A 206 2.67 -19.51 35.09
N LYS A 207 2.35 -20.71 34.60
CA LYS A 207 2.35 -21.92 35.43
C LYS A 207 3.76 -22.30 35.85
N TYR A 208 4.72 -22.25 34.93
CA TYR A 208 6.12 -22.52 35.24
C TYR A 208 6.67 -21.50 36.23
N HIS A 209 6.37 -20.21 36.04
CA HIS A 209 6.83 -19.16 36.94
C HIS A 209 6.28 -19.36 38.36
N ARG A 210 4.99 -19.69 38.49
CA ARG A 210 4.37 -20.03 39.78
C ARG A 210 5.02 -21.25 40.43
N MET A 211 5.24 -22.33 39.66
CA MET A 211 5.90 -23.53 40.17
C MET A 211 7.34 -23.24 40.64
N LEU A 212 8.07 -22.40 39.92
CA LEU A 212 9.42 -22.00 40.29
C LEU A 212 9.41 -21.19 41.59
N GLN A 213 8.55 -20.18 41.69
CA GLN A 213 8.40 -19.37 42.90
C GLN A 213 8.01 -20.21 44.12
N ASP A 214 7.06 -21.14 43.96
CA ASP A 214 6.67 -22.05 45.03
C ASP A 214 7.82 -22.97 45.46
N SER A 215 8.60 -23.46 44.50
CA SER A 215 9.78 -24.29 44.77
C SER A 215 10.87 -23.50 45.50
N GLU A 216 11.17 -22.27 45.08
CA GLU A 216 12.14 -21.40 45.72
C GLU A 216 11.71 -21.03 47.15
N LYS A 217 10.42 -20.74 47.34
CA LYS A 217 9.85 -20.47 48.65
C LYS A 217 9.98 -21.67 49.59
N LYS A 218 9.58 -22.86 49.15
CA LYS A 218 9.72 -24.10 49.94
C LYS A 218 11.18 -24.36 50.31
N LEU A 219 12.09 -24.20 49.35
CA LEU A 219 13.50 -24.41 49.58
C LEU A 219 14.06 -23.40 50.61
N ARG A 220 13.64 -22.14 50.53
CA ARG A 220 14.02 -21.11 51.52
C ARG A 220 13.50 -21.47 52.92
N GLU A 221 12.23 -21.85 53.02
CA GLU A 221 11.62 -22.27 54.30
C GLU A 221 12.29 -23.51 54.88
N ASP A 222 12.69 -24.48 54.05
CA ASP A 222 13.44 -25.66 54.47
C ASP A 222 14.83 -25.28 55.01
N TYR A 223 15.57 -24.41 54.33
CA TYR A 223 16.87 -23.93 54.80
C TYR A 223 16.76 -23.12 56.08
N GLU A 224 15.77 -22.24 56.20
CA GLU A 224 15.52 -21.46 57.42
C GLU A 224 15.22 -22.40 58.60
N ARG A 225 14.39 -23.42 58.40
CA ARG A 225 14.14 -24.47 59.40
C ARG A 225 15.42 -25.22 59.78
N GLN A 226 16.25 -25.58 58.80
CA GLN A 226 17.51 -26.29 59.06
C GLN A 226 18.49 -25.42 59.86
N ILE A 227 18.63 -24.15 59.53
CA ILE A 227 19.48 -23.19 60.25
C ILE A 227 18.97 -23.01 61.68
N ALA A 228 17.66 -22.85 61.89
CA ALA A 228 17.07 -22.72 63.22
C ALA A 228 17.35 -23.96 64.09
N ASN A 229 17.13 -25.16 63.53
CA ASN A 229 17.40 -26.43 64.22
C ASN A 229 18.88 -26.58 64.59
N LEU A 230 19.80 -26.24 63.67
CA LEU A 230 21.23 -26.29 63.93
C LEU A 230 21.65 -25.26 65.00
N SER A 231 21.07 -24.06 64.97
CA SER A 231 21.32 -23.03 65.97
C SER A 231 20.84 -23.46 67.36
N GLU A 232 19.65 -24.07 67.44
CA GLU A 232 19.12 -24.60 68.70
C GLU A 232 19.99 -25.74 69.23
N HIS A 233 20.35 -26.70 68.38
CA HIS A 233 21.25 -27.79 68.74
C HIS A 233 22.61 -27.26 69.22
N HIS A 234 23.17 -26.26 68.55
CA HIS A 234 24.43 -25.63 68.97
C HIS A 234 24.30 -24.98 70.36
N LYS A 235 23.22 -24.24 70.63
CA LYS A 235 22.94 -23.65 71.95
C LYS A 235 22.82 -24.72 73.03
N GLN A 236 22.13 -25.83 72.75
CA GLN A 236 22.00 -26.94 73.68
C GLN A 236 23.35 -27.58 73.99
N MET A 237 24.17 -27.85 72.97
CA MET A 237 25.52 -28.38 73.12
C MET A 237 26.43 -27.44 73.91
N GLN A 238 26.36 -26.13 73.65
CA GLN A 238 27.13 -25.13 74.38
C GLN A 238 26.72 -25.10 75.86
N LYS A 239 25.42 -25.11 76.15
CA LYS A 239 24.91 -25.16 77.53
C LYS A 239 25.38 -26.41 78.26
N GLN A 240 25.39 -27.56 77.58
CA GLN A 240 25.87 -28.80 78.17
C GLN A 240 27.38 -28.77 78.43
N ALA A 241 28.17 -28.22 77.50
CA ALA A 241 29.60 -28.01 77.71
C ALA A 241 29.90 -27.06 78.89
N GLU A 242 29.13 -25.98 79.04
CA GLU A 242 29.24 -25.06 80.17
C GLU A 242 28.92 -25.74 81.51
N LEU A 243 27.87 -26.58 81.55
CA LEU A 243 27.52 -27.36 82.76
C LEU A 243 28.62 -28.34 83.14
N THR A 244 29.19 -29.07 82.17
CA THR A 244 30.32 -29.97 82.42
C THR A 244 31.53 -29.19 82.93
N ARG A 245 31.86 -28.05 82.31
CA ARG A 245 32.98 -27.20 82.76
C ARG A 245 32.79 -26.72 84.20
N GLN A 246 31.58 -26.29 84.56
CA GLN A 246 31.26 -25.89 85.94
C GLN A 246 31.38 -27.06 86.93
N ALA A 247 30.97 -28.27 86.53
CA ALA A 247 31.13 -29.45 87.37
C ALA A 247 32.62 -29.80 87.58
N ASP A 248 33.42 -29.77 86.52
CA ASP A 248 34.86 -30.01 86.57
C ASP A 248 35.58 -28.96 87.44
N GLU A 249 35.22 -27.68 87.31
CA GLU A 249 35.75 -26.59 88.13
C GLU A 249 35.42 -26.78 89.63
N ARG A 250 34.19 -27.19 89.94
CA ARG A 250 33.76 -27.51 91.32
C ARG A 250 34.50 -28.70 91.86
N GLU A 251 34.66 -29.78 91.08
CA GLU A 251 35.39 -30.96 91.50
C GLU A 251 36.88 -30.63 91.73
N ALA A 252 37.50 -29.89 90.83
CA ALA A 252 38.88 -29.43 90.98
C ALA A 252 39.05 -28.55 92.23
N PHE A 253 38.08 -27.68 92.54
CA PHE A 253 38.08 -26.89 93.76
C PHE A 253 38.01 -27.77 95.01
N LEU A 254 37.09 -28.74 95.06
CA LEU A 254 36.97 -29.67 96.18
C LEU A 254 38.24 -30.51 96.38
N ARG A 255 38.84 -31.01 95.29
CA ARG A 255 40.13 -31.71 95.35
C ARG A 255 41.24 -30.83 95.93
N ARG A 256 41.31 -29.55 95.52
CA ARG A 256 42.28 -28.58 96.09
C ARG A 256 42.03 -28.33 97.58
N GLN A 257 40.78 -28.16 98.00
CA GLN A 257 40.42 -27.93 99.39
C GLN A 257 40.77 -29.15 100.26
N ASN A 258 40.41 -30.37 99.83
CA ASN A 258 40.75 -31.60 100.54
C ASN A 258 42.27 -31.73 100.71
N MET A 259 43.03 -31.51 99.63
CA MET A 259 44.49 -31.54 99.68
C MET A 259 45.06 -30.49 100.64
N GLN A 260 44.48 -29.29 100.69
CA GLN A 260 44.87 -28.28 101.67
C GLN A 260 44.59 -28.73 103.12
N THR A 261 43.42 -29.31 103.38
CA THR A 261 43.10 -29.85 104.73
C THR A 261 44.02 -30.99 105.13
N GLU A 262 44.39 -31.87 104.21
CA GLU A 262 45.38 -32.92 104.45
C GLU A 262 46.74 -32.31 104.80
N VAL A 263 47.21 -31.32 104.05
CA VAL A 263 48.48 -30.60 104.32
C VAL A 263 48.44 -29.92 105.69
N GLU A 264 47.34 -29.26 106.05
CA GLU A 264 47.18 -28.62 107.35
C GLU A 264 47.18 -29.63 108.50
N SER A 265 46.50 -30.78 108.33
CA SER A 265 46.51 -31.86 109.31
C SER A 265 47.91 -32.46 109.53
N LEU A 266 48.66 -32.66 108.45
CA LEU A 266 50.05 -33.12 108.52
C LEU A 266 50.96 -32.10 109.20
N ARG A 267 50.75 -30.80 108.95
CA ARG A 267 51.48 -29.72 109.64
C ARG A 267 51.16 -29.68 111.13
N ALA A 268 49.89 -29.84 111.51
CA ALA A 268 49.47 -29.90 112.91
C ALA A 268 50.12 -31.11 113.61
N ARG A 269 50.07 -32.30 112.99
CA ARG A 269 50.72 -33.50 113.54
C ARG A 269 52.23 -33.35 113.65
N LEU A 270 52.87 -32.71 112.67
CA LEU A 270 54.30 -32.42 112.71
C LEU A 270 54.66 -31.43 113.82
N ALA A 271 53.79 -30.45 114.11
CA ALA A 271 53.95 -29.53 115.24
C ALA A 271 53.81 -30.27 116.59
N GLU A 272 52.80 -31.12 116.75
CA GLU A 272 52.64 -31.98 117.94
C GLU A 272 53.88 -32.85 118.18
N LEU A 273 54.36 -33.55 117.15
CA LEU A 273 55.56 -34.39 117.26
C LEU A 273 56.83 -33.58 117.59
N LYS A 274 56.93 -32.35 117.12
CA LYS A 274 58.02 -31.43 117.50
C LYS A 274 57.92 -31.05 118.97
N GLU A 275 56.72 -30.73 119.46
CA GLU A 275 56.49 -30.41 120.86
C GLU A 275 56.79 -31.62 121.77
N GLU A 276 56.29 -32.82 121.42
CA GLU A 276 56.61 -34.06 122.13
C GLU A 276 58.13 -34.30 122.18
N LYS A 277 58.83 -34.10 121.06
CA LYS A 277 60.30 -34.20 120.99
C LYS A 277 60.98 -33.18 121.91
N GLU A 278 60.53 -31.92 121.92
CA GLU A 278 61.07 -30.88 122.81
C GLU A 278 60.81 -31.20 124.29
N GLN A 279 59.63 -31.68 124.64
CA GLN A 279 59.29 -32.12 125.99
C GLN A 279 60.14 -33.31 126.43
N LEU A 280 60.34 -34.31 125.55
CA LEU A 280 61.24 -35.44 125.81
C LEU A 280 62.68 -34.96 126.05
N LEU A 281 63.20 -34.07 125.19
CA LEU A 281 64.54 -33.48 125.38
C LEU A 281 64.66 -32.72 126.71
N ARG A 282 63.62 -32.00 127.15
CA ARG A 282 63.60 -31.34 128.47
C ARG A 282 63.56 -32.34 129.62
N SER A 283 62.77 -33.42 129.51
CA SER A 283 62.67 -34.46 130.53
C SER A 283 63.96 -35.26 130.69
N VAL A 284 64.69 -35.50 129.60
CA VAL A 284 66.02 -36.14 129.62
C VAL A 284 67.04 -35.25 130.34
N ASN A 285 67.00 -33.93 130.13
CA ASN A 285 67.89 -33.01 130.83
C ASN A 285 67.60 -32.90 132.34
N CYS A 286 66.37 -33.15 132.81
CA CYS A 286 66.02 -33.20 134.25
C CYS A 286 66.36 -34.53 134.94
N ILE A 287 66.69 -35.60 134.21
CA ILE A 287 67.14 -36.89 134.78
C ILE A 287 68.68 -36.94 134.91
N THR A 288 69.38 -35.97 134.32
CA THR A 288 70.85 -35.84 134.34
C THR A 288 71.38 -34.75 135.28
N GLU A 289 70.55 -34.19 136.15
CA GLU A 289 70.97 -33.39 137.33
C GLU A 289 70.79 -34.19 138.62
#